data_AF-A0A822FQT0-F1
#
_entry.id   AF-A0A822FQT0-F1
#
_cell.length_a   1.000
_cell.length_b   1.000
_cell.length_c   1.000
_cell.angle_alpha   90.00
_cell.angle_beta   90.00
_cell.angle_gamma   90.00
#
_symmetry.space_group_name_H-M   'P 1'
#
loop_
_entity.id
_entity.type
_entity.pdbx_description
1 polymer ?
#
loop_
_entity_poly.entity_id
_entity_poly.type
_entity_poly.pdbx_seq_one_letter_code
_entity_poly.pdbx_strand_id
1 'polypeptide(L)'
;NNYLLYDFSALVTSIEASEDDPVIGAVELKHISEPFEHVLYIGITCGISAPFVGGQLEYCLDNPKKFTPVLIGFNPVSMARRIHVPKWPNGKTFYDIAVRMETTTGALVLNPIIGPEPISGSSRMKGGTATKVMLDIAFYLASTNNTAKVRDVIEEFKATIDRMKNTQMDLATVVQQAGDWS
;
A
#
# COMPACT_ATOMS: atom_id res chain seq x y z
N ASN A 1 24.71 5.70 -9.97
CA ASN A 1 24.67 6.36 -8.65
C ASN A 1 23.62 7.46 -8.48
N ASN A 2 22.62 7.62 -9.37
CA ASN A 2 21.56 8.65 -9.20
C ASN A 2 20.17 8.09 -8.84
N TYR A 3 19.99 6.77 -8.70
CA TYR A 3 18.67 6.18 -8.43
C TYR A 3 18.25 6.23 -6.96
N LEU A 4 19.18 6.38 -6.02
CA LEU A 4 18.88 6.51 -4.58
C LEU A 4 18.50 7.93 -4.15
N LEU A 5 18.62 8.92 -5.04
CA LEU A 5 18.33 10.32 -4.71
C LEU A 5 16.83 10.63 -4.64
N TYR A 6 15.99 9.86 -5.33
CA TYR A 6 14.53 10.07 -5.30
C TYR A 6 13.88 9.59 -3.98
N ASP A 7 14.49 8.57 -3.34
CA ASP A 7 13.92 7.82 -2.21
C ASP A 7 13.91 8.61 -0.88
N PHE A 8 15.03 9.23 -0.50
CA PHE A 8 15.09 10.01 0.75
C PHE A 8 14.36 11.35 0.69
N SER A 9 14.27 11.97 -0.49
CA SER A 9 13.52 13.21 -0.63
C SER A 9 12.02 13.01 -0.44
N ALA A 10 11.46 11.86 -0.87
CA ALA A 10 10.04 11.56 -0.69
C ALA A 10 9.62 11.43 0.78
N LEU A 11 10.56 11.17 1.70
CA LEU A 11 10.31 11.16 3.15
C LEU A 11 10.12 12.57 3.74
N VAL A 12 10.66 13.60 3.09
CA VAL A 12 10.70 14.97 3.61
C VAL A 12 9.89 15.93 2.75
N THR A 13 9.67 15.61 1.48
CA THR A 13 8.90 16.41 0.51
C THR A 13 7.97 15.53 -0.32
N SER A 14 6.77 16.02 -0.65
CA SER A 14 5.86 15.31 -1.55
C SER A 14 6.45 15.27 -2.96
N ILE A 15 6.66 14.07 -3.51
CA ILE A 15 7.10 13.86 -4.90
C ILE A 15 6.03 13.03 -5.61
N GLU A 16 4.97 13.70 -6.09
CA GLU A 16 3.82 13.02 -6.73
C GLU A 16 4.17 12.52 -8.14
N ALA A 17 5.08 13.20 -8.85
CA ALA A 17 5.38 12.90 -10.26
C ALA A 17 6.06 11.54 -10.50
N SER A 18 6.71 10.95 -9.49
CA SER A 18 7.31 9.61 -9.60
C SER A 18 6.28 8.49 -9.45
N GLU A 19 5.13 8.75 -8.80
CA GLU A 19 4.08 7.75 -8.59
C GLU A 19 3.36 7.37 -9.90
N ASP A 20 3.40 8.24 -10.91
CA ASP A 20 2.74 8.05 -12.21
C ASP A 20 3.57 7.26 -13.25
N ASP A 21 4.80 6.83 -12.91
CA ASP A 21 5.68 6.13 -13.84
C ASP A 21 5.83 4.62 -13.52
N PRO A 22 5.14 3.72 -14.26
CA PRO A 22 5.25 2.28 -14.06
C PRO A 22 6.63 1.73 -14.45
N VAL A 23 7.33 2.36 -15.39
CA VAL A 23 8.62 1.88 -15.89
C VAL A 23 9.70 2.11 -14.84
N ILE A 24 9.71 3.28 -14.21
CA ILE A 24 10.65 3.59 -13.12
C ILE A 24 10.42 2.60 -11.96
N GLY A 25 9.17 2.36 -11.57
CA GLY A 25 8.84 1.40 -10.52
C GLY A 25 9.43 0.02 -10.78
N ALA A 26 9.24 -0.52 -11.98
CA ALA A 26 9.79 -1.83 -12.37
C ALA A 26 11.34 -1.85 -12.38
N VAL A 27 11.98 -0.80 -12.89
CA VAL A 27 13.44 -0.67 -12.94
C VAL A 27 14.05 -0.63 -11.53
N GLU A 28 13.47 0.16 -10.63
CA GLU A 28 13.93 0.25 -9.25
C GLU A 28 13.79 -1.08 -8.51
N LEU A 29 12.63 -1.74 -8.63
CA LEU A 29 12.43 -3.05 -8.03
C LEU A 29 13.42 -4.08 -8.56
N LYS A 30 13.65 -4.11 -9.88
CA LYS A 30 14.65 -5.01 -10.49
C LYS A 30 16.03 -4.79 -9.88
N HIS A 31 16.46 -3.54 -9.73
CA HIS A 31 17.78 -3.23 -9.19
C HIS A 31 17.91 -3.62 -7.71
N ILE A 32 16.95 -3.22 -6.87
CA ILE A 32 16.98 -3.51 -5.43
C ILE A 32 16.87 -5.01 -5.15
N SER A 33 16.11 -5.72 -5.98
CA SER A 33 15.91 -7.17 -5.82
C SER A 33 17.03 -8.03 -6.40
N GLU A 34 17.95 -7.48 -7.19
CA GLU A 34 19.00 -8.22 -7.91
C GLU A 34 19.75 -9.27 -7.05
N PRO A 35 20.22 -8.95 -5.82
CA PRO A 35 21.02 -9.90 -5.03
C PRO A 35 20.20 -11.03 -4.38
N PHE A 36 18.87 -10.99 -4.43
CA PHE A 36 18.00 -11.95 -3.75
C PHE A 36 17.47 -13.01 -4.71
N GLU A 37 17.49 -14.28 -4.30
CA GLU A 37 16.92 -15.40 -5.06
C GLU A 37 15.38 -15.46 -4.94
N HIS A 38 14.87 -15.15 -3.75
CA HIS A 38 13.44 -15.12 -3.44
C HIS A 38 13.05 -13.78 -2.79
N VAL A 39 11.96 -13.19 -3.25
CA VAL A 39 11.50 -11.87 -2.81
C VAL A 39 10.00 -11.89 -2.58
N LEU A 40 9.57 -11.57 -1.35
CA LEU A 40 8.20 -11.16 -1.06
C LEU A 40 8.09 -9.66 -1.37
N TYR A 41 7.33 -9.29 -2.38
CA TYR A 41 7.09 -7.89 -2.74
C TYR A 41 5.68 -7.48 -2.31
N ILE A 42 5.55 -6.38 -1.56
CA ILE A 42 4.27 -5.85 -1.10
C ILE A 42 4.05 -4.47 -1.71
N GLY A 43 3.21 -4.41 -2.74
CA GLY A 43 2.80 -3.16 -3.40
C GLY A 43 1.57 -2.56 -2.71
N ILE A 44 1.70 -1.33 -2.20
CA ILE A 44 0.64 -0.63 -1.46
C ILE A 44 0.08 0.49 -2.33
N THR A 45 -1.22 0.43 -2.64
CA THR A 45 -1.92 1.54 -3.29
C THR A 45 -3.38 1.56 -2.83
N CYS A 46 -3.71 2.51 -1.95
CA CYS A 46 -5.03 2.57 -1.30
C CYS A 46 -6.18 2.54 -2.33
N GLY A 47 -6.00 3.27 -3.44
CA GLY A 47 -6.98 3.38 -4.52
C GLY A 47 -6.92 2.28 -5.59
N ILE A 48 -5.92 1.39 -5.55
CA ILE A 48 -5.63 0.43 -6.64
C ILE A 48 -5.44 1.18 -7.97
N SER A 49 -4.52 2.15 -7.95
CA SER A 49 -4.44 3.17 -8.99
C SER A 49 -3.05 3.68 -9.32
N ALA A 50 -2.06 3.48 -8.44
CA ALA A 50 -0.72 4.07 -8.56
C ALA A 50 0.13 3.36 -9.63
N PRO A 51 0.41 4.00 -10.79
CA PRO A 51 1.13 3.32 -11.87
C PRO A 51 2.50 2.77 -11.48
N PHE A 52 3.25 3.48 -10.64
CA PHE A 52 4.54 3.04 -10.12
C PHE A 52 4.48 1.65 -9.46
N VAL A 53 3.52 1.46 -8.54
CA VAL A 53 3.26 0.17 -7.88
C VAL A 53 2.77 -0.87 -8.90
N GLY A 54 1.96 -0.42 -9.85
CA GLY A 54 1.46 -1.26 -10.92
C GLY A 54 2.56 -1.88 -11.78
N GLY A 55 3.56 -1.10 -12.17
CA GLY A 55 4.74 -1.60 -12.91
C GLY A 55 5.61 -2.56 -12.08
N GLN A 56 5.72 -2.33 -10.77
CA GLN A 56 6.41 -3.25 -9.86
C GLN A 56 5.69 -4.61 -9.75
N LEU A 57 4.37 -4.59 -9.60
CA LEU A 57 3.55 -5.82 -9.57
C LEU A 57 3.62 -6.56 -10.90
N GLU A 58 3.55 -5.86 -12.04
CA GLU A 58 3.74 -6.45 -13.36
C GLU A 58 5.10 -7.16 -13.47
N TYR A 59 6.18 -6.49 -13.06
CA TYR A 59 7.51 -7.09 -13.06
C TYR A 59 7.58 -8.36 -12.20
N CYS A 60 6.95 -8.37 -11.03
CA CYS A 60 6.86 -9.57 -10.19
C CYS A 60 6.12 -10.72 -10.90
N LEU A 61 4.96 -10.41 -11.51
CA LEU A 61 4.13 -11.39 -12.22
C LEU A 61 4.83 -11.99 -13.44
N ASP A 62 5.75 -11.26 -14.06
CA ASP A 62 6.59 -11.75 -15.16
C ASP A 62 7.77 -12.62 -14.67
N ASN A 63 8.07 -12.60 -13.36
CA ASN A 63 9.19 -13.32 -12.76
C ASN A 63 8.76 -14.21 -11.57
N PRO A 64 7.78 -15.13 -11.75
CA PRO A 64 7.11 -15.84 -10.66
C PRO A 64 7.99 -16.84 -9.89
N LYS A 65 9.17 -17.21 -10.42
CA LYS A 65 10.13 -18.06 -9.69
C LYS A 65 10.89 -17.29 -8.59
N LYS A 66 11.02 -15.98 -8.76
CA LYS A 66 11.74 -15.09 -7.85
C LYS A 66 10.79 -14.36 -6.90
N PHE A 67 9.62 -13.96 -7.38
CA PHE A 67 8.73 -13.09 -6.63
C PHE A 67 7.46 -13.77 -6.15
N THR A 68 7.08 -13.46 -4.91
CA THR A 68 5.72 -13.59 -4.40
C THR A 68 5.13 -12.17 -4.32
N PRO A 69 4.27 -11.75 -5.28
CA PRO A 69 3.68 -10.42 -5.26
C PRO A 69 2.45 -10.35 -4.35
N VAL A 70 2.35 -9.27 -3.59
CA VAL A 70 1.19 -8.92 -2.76
C VAL A 70 0.72 -7.52 -3.15
N LEU A 71 -0.56 -7.37 -3.47
CA LEU A 71 -1.22 -6.08 -3.65
C LEU A 71 -2.05 -5.76 -2.41
N ILE A 72 -1.77 -4.63 -1.76
CA ILE A 72 -2.61 -4.06 -0.70
C ILE A 72 -3.34 -2.83 -1.25
N GLY A 73 -4.67 -2.82 -1.12
CA GLY A 73 -5.52 -1.68 -1.45
C GLY A 73 -6.82 -1.72 -0.65
N PHE A 74 -7.74 -0.79 -0.88
CA PHE A 74 -9.01 -0.74 -0.12
C PHE A 74 -10.25 -0.58 -1.01
N ASN A 75 -10.07 -0.84 -2.31
CA ASN A 75 -11.12 -0.89 -3.30
C ASN A 75 -11.29 -2.31 -3.85
N PRO A 76 -12.49 -2.69 -4.33
CA PRO A 76 -12.64 -3.90 -5.12
C PRO A 76 -11.79 -3.82 -6.39
N VAL A 77 -11.24 -4.94 -6.86
CA VAL A 77 -10.46 -4.98 -8.11
C VAL A 77 -11.28 -4.49 -9.30
N SER A 78 -12.60 -4.73 -9.31
CA SER A 78 -13.53 -4.22 -10.32
C SER A 78 -13.52 -2.69 -10.45
N MET A 79 -13.14 -1.97 -9.39
CA MET A 79 -13.04 -0.50 -9.31
C MET A 79 -11.62 0.04 -9.51
N ALA A 80 -10.64 -0.81 -9.79
CA ALA A 80 -9.27 -0.37 -10.08
C ALA A 80 -9.24 0.60 -11.28
N ARG A 81 -8.23 1.47 -11.33
CA ARG A 81 -8.13 2.53 -12.35
C ARG A 81 -8.05 1.93 -13.76
N ARG A 82 -9.05 2.26 -14.60
CA ARG A 82 -9.18 1.86 -16.04
C ARG A 82 -8.71 2.94 -17.01
N ILE A 83 -7.95 3.92 -16.52
CA ILE A 83 -7.41 4.99 -17.35
C ILE A 83 -6.05 4.52 -17.87
N HIS A 84 -5.83 4.68 -19.18
CA HIS A 84 -4.54 4.40 -19.79
C HIS A 84 -3.44 5.24 -19.13
N VAL A 85 -2.34 4.59 -18.77
CA VAL A 85 -1.15 5.24 -18.25
C VAL A 85 -0.17 5.47 -19.40
N PRO A 86 0.17 6.74 -19.75
CA PRO A 86 0.92 7.08 -20.96
C PRO A 86 2.27 6.35 -21.13
N LYS A 87 2.93 6.01 -20.02
CA LYS A 87 4.24 5.34 -20.01
C LYS A 87 4.13 3.81 -19.93
N TRP A 88 2.93 3.26 -19.84
CA TRP A 88 2.71 1.83 -19.73
C TRP A 88 2.52 1.22 -21.12
N PRO A 89 3.37 0.26 -21.54
CA PRO A 89 3.23 -0.36 -22.85
C PRO A 89 1.84 -0.93 -23.13
N ASN A 90 1.44 -0.90 -24.41
CA ASN A 90 0.21 -1.53 -24.94
C ASN A 90 -1.12 -1.01 -24.37
N GLY A 91 -1.18 0.25 -23.92
CA GLY A 91 -2.45 0.80 -23.47
C GLY A 91 -2.88 0.34 -22.07
N LYS A 92 -2.01 -0.39 -21.34
CA LYS A 92 -2.36 -1.03 -20.06
C LYS A 92 -2.85 -0.03 -19.02
N THR A 93 -3.68 -0.56 -18.14
CA THR A 93 -4.28 0.12 -17.00
C THR A 93 -3.92 -0.61 -15.71
N PHE A 94 -4.10 0.04 -14.56
CA PHE A 94 -3.91 -0.65 -13.28
C PHE A 94 -4.92 -1.80 -13.13
N TYR A 95 -6.14 -1.64 -13.66
CA TYR A 95 -7.16 -2.69 -13.66
C TYR A 95 -6.65 -4.01 -14.29
N ASP A 96 -5.93 -3.93 -15.41
CA ASP A 96 -5.39 -5.12 -16.08
C ASP A 96 -4.41 -5.88 -15.17
N ILE A 97 -3.59 -5.15 -14.42
CA ILE A 97 -2.64 -5.73 -13.45
C ILE A 97 -3.38 -6.31 -12.25
N ALA A 98 -4.36 -5.60 -11.71
CA ALA A 98 -5.15 -6.06 -10.57
C ALA A 98 -5.92 -7.36 -10.87
N VAL A 99 -6.50 -7.47 -12.06
CA VAL A 99 -7.14 -8.72 -12.53
C VAL A 99 -6.11 -9.84 -12.70
N ARG A 100 -4.93 -9.54 -13.25
CA ARG A 100 -3.85 -10.52 -13.37
C ARG A 100 -3.39 -11.01 -11.99
N MET A 101 -3.31 -10.13 -11.00
CA MET A 101 -3.01 -10.49 -9.61
C MET A 101 -4.04 -11.47 -9.03
N GLU A 102 -5.35 -11.24 -9.24
CA GLU A 102 -6.40 -12.16 -8.73
C GLU A 102 -6.38 -13.54 -9.39
N THR A 103 -5.92 -13.61 -10.64
CA THR A 103 -5.97 -14.84 -11.45
C THR A 103 -4.65 -15.63 -11.47
N THR A 104 -3.55 -15.05 -10.98
CA THR A 104 -2.23 -15.68 -10.98
C THR A 104 -2.02 -16.50 -9.70
N THR A 105 -1.73 -17.80 -9.84
CA THR A 105 -1.35 -18.64 -8.69
C THR A 105 -0.06 -18.11 -8.04
N GLY A 106 -0.08 -17.95 -6.71
CA GLY A 106 1.06 -17.42 -5.95
C GLY A 106 1.09 -15.90 -5.80
N ALA A 107 0.19 -15.18 -6.46
CA ALA A 107 -0.07 -13.77 -6.20
C ALA A 107 -1.15 -13.61 -5.11
N LEU A 108 -1.03 -12.56 -4.29
CA LEU A 108 -1.97 -12.26 -3.21
C LEU A 108 -2.58 -10.87 -3.39
N VAL A 109 -3.90 -10.77 -3.22
CA VAL A 109 -4.63 -9.49 -3.19
C VAL A 109 -5.28 -9.35 -1.82
N LEU A 110 -4.88 -8.32 -1.07
CA LEU A 110 -5.40 -7.99 0.25
C LEU A 110 -6.12 -6.64 0.17
N ASN A 111 -7.44 -6.70 -0.05
CA ASN A 111 -8.26 -5.51 -0.28
C ASN A 111 -9.53 -5.40 0.60
N PRO A 112 -9.38 -5.33 1.94
CA PRO A 112 -10.54 -5.13 2.80
C PRO A 112 -11.22 -3.78 2.50
N ILE A 113 -12.54 -3.79 2.34
CA ILE A 113 -13.30 -2.58 2.02
C ILE A 113 -13.56 -1.80 3.29
N ILE A 114 -12.81 -0.72 3.50
CA ILE A 114 -12.90 0.12 4.70
C ILE A 114 -13.91 1.27 4.55
N GLY A 115 -14.48 1.47 3.35
CA GLY A 115 -15.40 2.57 3.01
C GLY A 115 -14.68 3.89 2.69
N PRO A 116 -15.41 4.94 2.26
CA PRO A 116 -14.82 6.21 1.81
C PRO A 116 -14.10 6.96 2.94
N GLU A 117 -13.12 7.78 2.58
CA GLU A 117 -12.45 8.68 3.52
C GLU A 117 -13.39 9.80 3.99
N PRO A 118 -13.32 10.24 5.26
CA PRO A 118 -14.08 11.41 5.74
C PRO A 118 -13.77 12.67 4.95
N ILE A 119 -12.52 12.80 4.47
CA ILE A 119 -12.09 13.83 3.52
C ILE A 119 -11.73 13.10 2.23
N SER A 120 -12.48 13.37 1.16
CA SER A 120 -12.30 12.72 -0.14
C SER A 120 -10.85 12.79 -0.62
N GLY A 121 -10.25 11.63 -0.90
CA GLY A 121 -8.86 11.53 -1.37
C GLY A 121 -7.79 11.51 -0.28
N SER A 122 -8.14 11.74 0.99
CA SER A 122 -7.19 11.73 2.11
C SER A 122 -6.81 10.31 2.55
N SER A 123 -6.18 9.56 1.67
CA SER A 123 -5.72 8.17 1.90
C SER A 123 -4.81 8.01 3.12
N ARG A 124 -4.22 9.10 3.61
CA ARG A 124 -3.42 9.16 4.85
C ARG A 124 -4.25 8.87 6.12
N MET A 125 -5.57 8.93 6.04
CA MET A 125 -6.48 8.69 7.17
C MET A 125 -6.77 7.18 7.31
N LYS A 126 -7.92 6.71 6.81
CA LYS A 126 -8.32 5.31 6.99
C LYS A 126 -7.43 4.36 6.21
N GLY A 127 -7.10 4.68 4.96
CA GLY A 127 -6.24 3.84 4.11
C GLY A 127 -4.86 3.61 4.74
N GLY A 128 -4.21 4.67 5.19
CA GLY A 128 -2.91 4.62 5.86
C GLY A 128 -2.99 3.84 7.17
N THR A 129 -4.01 4.10 7.99
CA THR A 129 -4.23 3.39 9.26
C THR A 129 -4.45 1.88 9.02
N ALA A 130 -5.32 1.53 8.07
CA ALA A 130 -5.61 0.13 7.74
C ALA A 130 -4.37 -0.58 7.19
N THR A 131 -3.57 0.09 6.35
CA THR A 131 -2.29 -0.43 5.84
C THR A 131 -1.36 -0.78 7.00
N LYS A 132 -1.17 0.15 7.94
CA LYS A 132 -0.30 -0.06 9.11
C LYS A 132 -0.74 -1.25 9.95
N VAL A 133 -2.04 -1.31 10.29
CA VAL A 133 -2.62 -2.40 11.10
C VAL A 133 -2.43 -3.75 10.41
N MET A 134 -2.72 -3.84 9.11
CA MET A 134 -2.58 -5.08 8.35
C MET A 134 -1.13 -5.57 8.34
N LEU A 135 -0.17 -4.68 8.07
CA LEU A 135 1.24 -5.04 7.99
C LEU A 135 1.80 -5.42 9.36
N ASP A 136 1.48 -4.66 10.41
CA ASP A 136 1.92 -4.98 11.78
C ASP A 136 1.44 -6.36 12.20
N ILE A 137 0.15 -6.66 12.00
CA ILE A 137 -0.42 -7.96 12.33
C ILE A 137 0.25 -9.06 11.51
N ALA A 138 0.40 -8.87 10.20
CA ALA A 138 0.99 -9.87 9.32
C ALA A 138 2.44 -10.20 9.75
N PHE A 139 3.28 -9.20 9.95
CA PHE A 139 4.68 -9.40 10.33
C PHE A 139 4.86 -9.86 11.78
N TYR A 140 4.02 -9.40 12.71
CA TYR A 140 4.03 -9.87 14.09
C TYR A 140 3.67 -11.36 14.18
N LEU A 141 2.60 -11.78 13.50
CA LEU A 141 2.18 -13.18 13.54
C LEU A 141 3.10 -14.10 12.72
N ALA A 142 3.68 -13.60 11.63
CA ALA A 142 4.71 -14.33 10.89
C ALA A 142 5.96 -14.56 11.75
N SER A 143 6.44 -13.53 12.46
CA SER A 143 7.65 -13.66 13.31
C SER A 143 7.44 -14.55 14.54
N THR A 144 6.20 -14.67 15.03
CA THR A 144 5.84 -15.53 16.17
C THR A 144 5.28 -16.90 15.75
N ASN A 145 5.20 -17.17 14.43
CA ASN A 145 4.59 -18.36 13.84
C ASN A 145 3.17 -18.66 14.39
N ASN A 146 2.38 -17.61 14.65
CA ASN A 146 1.11 -17.70 15.37
C ASN A 146 -0.08 -17.17 14.55
N THR A 147 -0.24 -17.67 13.34
CA THR A 147 -1.26 -17.22 12.39
C THR A 147 -2.70 -17.40 12.88
N ALA A 148 -2.94 -18.26 13.88
CA ALA A 148 -4.27 -18.45 14.48
C ALA A 148 -4.80 -17.22 15.24
N LYS A 149 -3.92 -16.28 15.64
CA LYS A 149 -4.26 -15.12 16.49
C LYS A 149 -4.67 -13.86 15.73
N VAL A 150 -4.82 -13.90 14.39
CA VAL A 150 -5.20 -12.71 13.59
C VAL A 150 -6.44 -12.02 14.18
N ARG A 151 -7.46 -12.80 14.55
CA ARG A 151 -8.71 -12.27 15.10
C ARG A 151 -8.47 -11.54 16.42
N ASP A 152 -7.69 -12.11 17.32
CA ASP A 152 -7.45 -11.55 18.65
C ASP A 152 -6.74 -10.18 18.55
N VAL A 153 -5.75 -10.05 17.66
CA VAL A 153 -5.04 -8.78 17.47
C VAL A 153 -5.95 -7.71 16.83
N ILE A 154 -6.83 -8.11 15.90
CA ILE A 154 -7.81 -7.19 15.31
C ILE A 154 -8.82 -6.70 16.37
N GLU A 155 -9.29 -7.59 17.24
CA GLU A 155 -10.22 -7.19 18.33
C GLU A 155 -9.55 -6.25 19.34
N GLU A 156 -8.27 -6.47 19.68
CA GLU A 156 -7.52 -5.55 20.54
C GLU A 156 -7.34 -4.16 19.89
N PHE A 157 -7.12 -4.11 18.57
CA PHE A 157 -7.05 -2.86 17.83
C PHE A 157 -8.39 -2.09 17.87
N LYS A 158 -9.52 -2.78 17.69
CA LYS A 158 -10.86 -2.18 17.84
C LYS A 158 -11.09 -1.64 19.25
N ALA A 159 -10.74 -2.43 20.27
CA ALA A 159 -10.84 -2.00 21.66
C ALA A 159 -10.00 -0.74 21.93
N THR A 160 -8.83 -0.63 21.29
CA THR A 160 -8.00 0.58 21.38
C THR A 160 -8.68 1.81 20.79
N ILE A 161 -9.33 1.68 19.62
CA ILE A 161 -10.13 2.77 19.03
C ILE A 161 -11.27 3.18 19.97
N ASP A 162 -11.98 2.23 20.57
CA ASP A 162 -13.07 2.55 21.49
C ASP A 162 -12.58 3.30 22.73
N ARG A 163 -11.39 2.96 23.24
CA ARG A 163 -10.76 3.68 24.37
C ARG A 163 -10.37 5.12 24.04
N MET A 164 -10.11 5.46 22.76
CA MET A 164 -9.79 6.85 22.37
C MET A 164 -10.93 7.83 22.64
N LYS A 165 -12.17 7.37 22.77
CA LYS A 165 -13.32 8.20 23.18
C LYS A 165 -13.08 8.85 24.55
N ASN A 166 -12.34 8.16 25.44
CA ASN A 166 -12.05 8.66 26.79
C ASN A 166 -11.00 9.77 26.80
N THR A 167 -10.19 9.90 25.73
CA THR A 167 -9.15 10.93 25.59
C THR A 167 -9.55 12.01 24.59
N GLN A 168 -10.81 12.02 24.14
CA GLN A 168 -11.29 12.92 23.09
C GLN A 168 -11.14 14.39 23.49
N MET A 169 -11.42 14.72 24.75
CA MET A 169 -11.32 16.09 25.26
C MET A 169 -9.87 16.59 25.23
N ASP A 170 -8.93 15.75 25.70
CA ASP A 170 -7.51 16.06 25.72
C ASP A 170 -6.96 16.27 24.31
N LEU A 171 -7.35 15.39 23.37
CA LEU A 171 -7.01 15.54 21.95
C LEU A 171 -7.55 16.84 21.35
N ALA A 172 -8.80 17.20 21.69
CA ALA A 172 -9.40 18.45 21.21
C ALA A 172 -8.64 19.67 21.74
N THR A 173 -8.21 19.66 23.01
CA THR A 173 -7.38 20.73 23.59
C THR A 173 -6.05 20.88 22.86
N VAL A 174 -5.35 19.78 22.56
CA VAL A 174 -4.09 19.83 21.82
C VAL A 174 -4.30 20.36 20.39
N VAL A 175 -5.37 19.96 19.71
CA VAL A 175 -5.70 20.45 18.36
C VAL A 175 -6.01 21.95 18.37
N GLN A 176 -6.77 22.42 19.37
CA GLN A 176 -7.04 23.86 19.53
C GLN A 176 -5.74 24.65 19.72
N GLN A 177 -4.85 24.19 20.60
CA GLN A 177 -3.54 24.80 20.79
C GLN A 177 -2.77 24.86 19.47
N ALA A 178 -2.76 23.82 18.65
CA ALA A 178 -2.06 23.86 17.36
C ALA A 178 -2.63 24.93 16.41
N GLY A 179 -3.94 25.20 16.46
CA GLY A 179 -4.61 26.23 15.67
C GLY A 179 -4.35 27.66 16.16
N ASP A 180 -4.10 27.85 17.45
CA ASP A 180 -3.81 29.18 18.03
C ASP A 180 -2.38 29.66 17.74
N TRP A 181 -1.51 28.80 17.18
CA TRP A 181 -0.13 29.12 16.82
C TRP A 181 0.04 29.61 15.37
N SER A 182 -1.04 29.69 14.59
CA SER A 182 -1.06 30.28 13.23
C SER A 182 -1.41 31.76 13.27
#